data_AF-T0N0M3-F1
#
_entry.id   AF-T0N0M3-F1
#
_cell.length_a   1.000
_cell.length_b   1.000
_cell.length_c   1.000
_cell.angle_alpha   90.00
_cell.angle_beta   90.00
_cell.angle_gamma   90.00
#
_symmetry.space_group_name_H-M   'P 1'
#
loop_
_entity.id
_entity.type
_entity.pdbx_description
1 polymer ?
#
loop_
_entity_poly.entity_id
_entity_poly.type
_entity_poly.pdbx_seq_one_letter_code
_entity_poly.pdbx_strand_id
1 'polypeptide(L)'
;MLDKTTMHWQKDLAKQYGIHGFCYYHYWFNGKMLLEKPLEIILEDKSIDLPFCMCWANEPWTRAWDGGDKEVIMPQTYGKEEAWEKHFEYLVKFFTDDRYIKVENKPMFVLYRTSNITNCEDMIAYWDKRCKEYGFNGIYIVEEVNSFQNNVCLEKSQGYLEFEPVYTLCHDLGLNGNLRVKTTGLLKKLRKNKAVIQKYDYDYVWKRIITRKREQNGKTPILGAFVDWDNTARKGSNGIVFENMTPEKFQFYLTKQLERCTETSSEFLFINAWNEWAEGTYLEPDKKYGYANLEAIKNAQQNK
;
A
#
# COMPACT_ATOMS: atom_id res chain seq x y z
N MET A 1 -16.49 -3.49 -0.71
CA MET A 1 -17.26 -3.35 -1.97
C MET A 1 -17.83 -4.71 -2.33
N LEU A 2 -19.16 -4.88 -2.39
CA LEU A 2 -19.81 -6.17 -2.68
C LEU A 2 -20.65 -6.15 -3.95
N ASP A 3 -20.84 -4.97 -4.55
CA ASP A 3 -21.57 -4.83 -5.81
C ASP A 3 -20.66 -5.18 -6.98
N LYS A 4 -21.01 -6.27 -7.68
CA LYS A 4 -20.27 -6.72 -8.86
C LYS A 4 -20.29 -5.68 -9.98
N THR A 5 -21.35 -4.88 -10.09
CA THR A 5 -21.44 -3.81 -11.10
C THR A 5 -20.34 -2.77 -10.90
N THR A 6 -20.13 -2.33 -9.65
CA THR A 6 -19.02 -1.43 -9.31
C THR A 6 -17.68 -2.06 -9.61
N MET A 7 -17.46 -3.33 -9.25
CA MET A 7 -16.18 -4.00 -9.48
C MET A 7 -15.86 -4.13 -10.98
N HIS A 8 -16.87 -4.42 -11.81
CA HIS A 8 -16.75 -4.42 -13.27
C HIS A 8 -16.39 -3.05 -13.81
N TRP A 9 -17.11 -2.02 -13.38
CA TRP A 9 -16.82 -0.63 -13.76
C TRP A 9 -15.40 -0.21 -13.37
N GLN A 10 -14.95 -0.52 -12.14
CA GLN A 10 -13.60 -0.22 -11.68
C GLN A 10 -12.53 -0.95 -12.50
N LYS A 11 -12.76 -2.23 -12.83
CA LYS A 11 -11.88 -3.03 -13.69
C LYS A 11 -11.75 -2.42 -15.08
N ASP A 12 -12.87 -2.04 -15.71
CA ASP A 12 -12.87 -1.41 -17.04
C ASP A 12 -12.12 -0.06 -17.00
N LEU A 13 -12.34 0.72 -15.95
CA LEU A 13 -11.70 2.01 -15.77
C LEU A 13 -10.18 1.88 -15.55
N ALA A 14 -9.76 0.94 -14.70
CA ALA A 14 -8.36 0.63 -14.46
C ALA A 14 -7.64 0.27 -15.77
N LYS A 15 -8.23 -0.64 -16.57
CA LYS A 15 -7.70 -1.03 -17.89
C LYS A 15 -7.62 0.15 -18.86
N GLN A 16 -8.67 0.97 -18.94
CA GLN A 16 -8.74 2.12 -19.85
C GLN A 16 -7.60 3.15 -19.63
N TYR A 17 -7.18 3.31 -18.38
CA TYR A 17 -6.19 4.31 -17.97
C TYR A 17 -4.82 3.73 -17.62
N GLY A 18 -4.57 2.46 -17.97
CA GLY A 18 -3.24 1.86 -17.90
C GLY A 18 -2.84 1.37 -16.50
N ILE A 19 -3.78 1.18 -15.58
CA ILE A 19 -3.51 0.47 -14.34
C ILE A 19 -3.38 -1.02 -14.63
N HIS A 20 -2.22 -1.58 -14.30
CA HIS A 20 -1.94 -3.00 -14.55
C HIS A 20 -2.79 -3.92 -13.67
N GLY A 21 -2.94 -3.60 -12.39
CA GLY A 21 -3.64 -4.45 -11.44
C GLY A 21 -3.86 -3.79 -10.09
N PHE A 22 -4.60 -4.46 -9.22
CA PHE A 22 -4.91 -3.98 -7.87
C PHE A 22 -4.22 -4.81 -6.78
N CYS A 23 -3.76 -4.14 -5.73
CA CYS A 23 -3.34 -4.78 -4.49
C CYS A 23 -4.48 -4.69 -3.48
N TYR A 24 -5.01 -5.83 -3.06
CA TYR A 24 -6.10 -5.89 -2.09
C TYR A 24 -5.56 -6.12 -0.68
N TYR A 25 -6.07 -5.35 0.28
CA TYR A 25 -5.87 -5.71 1.68
C TYR A 25 -6.56 -7.03 2.00
N HIS A 26 -5.79 -7.95 2.57
CA HIS A 26 -6.21 -9.24 3.10
C HIS A 26 -6.09 -9.20 4.62
N TYR A 27 -7.16 -9.56 5.33
CA TYR A 27 -7.19 -9.57 6.79
C TYR A 27 -7.39 -10.98 7.31
N TRP A 28 -6.36 -11.49 8.00
CA TRP A 28 -6.35 -12.84 8.57
C TRP A 28 -5.86 -12.83 10.01
N PHE A 29 -6.71 -13.34 10.89
CA PHE A 29 -6.52 -13.37 12.34
C PHE A 29 -6.54 -14.81 12.84
N ASN A 30 -5.64 -15.65 12.31
CA ASN A 30 -5.47 -17.05 12.69
C ASN A 30 -6.76 -17.88 12.54
N GLY A 31 -7.30 -17.91 11.32
CA GLY A 31 -8.52 -18.64 10.95
C GLY A 31 -9.81 -17.81 11.01
N LYS A 32 -9.74 -16.58 11.51
CA LYS A 32 -10.83 -15.58 11.37
C LYS A 32 -10.47 -14.59 10.28
N MET A 33 -11.45 -14.20 9.47
CA MET A 33 -11.29 -13.21 8.41
C MET A 33 -12.21 -12.02 8.63
N LEU A 34 -11.78 -10.87 8.09
CA LEU A 34 -12.60 -9.66 7.98
C LEU A 34 -12.46 -9.13 6.56
N LEU A 35 -13.54 -8.64 5.98
CA LEU A 35 -13.54 -8.04 4.63
C LEU A 35 -13.02 -8.97 3.53
N GLU A 36 -13.20 -10.29 3.67
CA GLU A 36 -12.76 -11.33 2.73
C GLU A 36 -13.58 -11.36 1.44
N LYS A 37 -14.86 -11.00 1.52
CA LYS A 37 -15.84 -11.17 0.43
C LYS A 37 -15.46 -10.52 -0.91
N PRO A 38 -14.87 -9.30 -0.97
CA PRO A 38 -14.45 -8.72 -2.25
C PRO A 38 -13.41 -9.59 -2.96
N LEU A 39 -12.44 -10.16 -2.22
CA LEU A 39 -11.45 -11.08 -2.78
C LEU A 39 -12.11 -12.37 -3.27
N GLU A 40 -13.01 -12.96 -2.48
CA GLU A 40 -13.75 -14.17 -2.88
C GLU A 40 -14.60 -13.94 -4.13
N ILE A 41 -15.25 -12.77 -4.26
CA ILE A 41 -15.98 -12.39 -5.48
C ILE A 41 -15.06 -12.33 -6.70
N ILE A 42 -13.84 -11.79 -6.57
CA ILE A 42 -12.86 -11.77 -7.67
C ILE A 42 -12.50 -13.19 -8.07
N LEU A 43 -12.29 -14.08 -7.10
CA LEU A 43 -11.95 -15.48 -7.36
C LEU A 43 -13.10 -16.22 -8.06
N GLU A 44 -14.34 -15.99 -7.66
CA GLU A 44 -15.54 -16.61 -8.25
C GLU A 44 -15.89 -16.05 -9.63
N ASP A 45 -15.83 -14.73 -9.80
CA ASP A 45 -16.19 -14.04 -11.04
C ASP A 45 -14.95 -13.75 -11.88
N LYS A 46 -14.61 -14.69 -12.76
CA LYS A 46 -13.49 -14.56 -13.70
C LYS A 46 -13.67 -13.44 -14.72
N SER A 47 -14.88 -12.89 -14.89
CA SER A 47 -15.09 -11.75 -15.78
C SER A 47 -14.59 -10.43 -15.20
N ILE A 48 -14.27 -10.39 -13.89
CA ILE A 48 -13.50 -9.32 -13.26
C ILE A 48 -12.02 -9.50 -13.64
N ASP A 49 -11.74 -9.40 -14.95
CA ASP A 49 -10.46 -9.70 -15.55
C ASP A 49 -9.49 -8.51 -15.42
N LEU A 50 -8.91 -8.37 -14.23
CA LEU A 50 -7.81 -7.45 -13.93
C LEU A 50 -6.79 -8.20 -13.05
N PRO A 51 -5.48 -8.09 -13.35
CA PRO A 51 -4.45 -8.63 -12.47
C PRO A 51 -4.55 -8.13 -11.04
N PHE A 52 -4.21 -8.98 -10.08
CA PHE A 52 -4.24 -8.60 -8.67
C PHE A 52 -3.19 -9.31 -7.80
N CYS A 53 -2.84 -8.69 -6.69
CA CYS A 53 -2.10 -9.32 -5.59
C CYS A 53 -2.71 -8.93 -4.24
N MET A 54 -2.16 -9.48 -3.16
CA MET A 54 -2.65 -9.23 -1.80
C MET A 54 -1.58 -8.61 -0.91
N CYS A 55 -2.02 -7.72 -0.03
CA CYS A 55 -1.26 -7.20 1.12
C CYS A 55 -1.90 -7.67 2.42
N TRP A 56 -1.18 -8.45 3.22
CA TRP A 56 -1.66 -8.83 4.55
C TRP A 56 -1.54 -7.63 5.49
N ALA A 57 -2.68 -7.02 5.81
CA ALA A 57 -2.80 -6.01 6.86
C ALA A 57 -2.70 -6.70 8.23
N ASN A 58 -1.48 -7.03 8.62
CA ASN A 58 -1.17 -7.93 9.72
C ASN A 58 -1.06 -7.21 11.08
N GLU A 59 -1.84 -6.14 11.28
CA GLU A 59 -1.93 -5.44 12.56
C GLU A 59 -3.22 -5.82 13.30
N PRO A 60 -3.26 -5.70 14.65
CA PRO A 60 -4.50 -5.82 15.38
C PRO A 60 -5.55 -4.85 14.84
N TRP A 61 -6.79 -5.31 14.71
CA TRP A 61 -7.89 -4.42 14.37
C TRP A 61 -8.35 -3.72 15.64
N THR A 62 -8.16 -2.40 15.73
CA THR A 62 -8.58 -1.61 16.89
C THR A 62 -9.64 -0.58 16.48
N ARG A 63 -10.42 -0.06 17.43
CA ARG A 63 -11.35 1.06 17.14
C ARG A 63 -10.61 2.32 16.68
N ALA A 64 -9.39 2.51 17.19
CA ALA A 64 -8.48 3.53 16.73
C ALA A 64 -7.70 3.01 15.51
N TRP A 65 -8.25 3.24 14.32
CA TRP A 65 -7.67 2.86 13.03
C TRP A 65 -6.22 3.36 12.73
N ASP A 66 -5.54 4.03 13.68
CA ASP A 66 -4.13 4.43 13.59
C ASP A 66 -3.17 3.42 14.24
N GLY A 67 -3.62 2.18 14.48
CA GLY A 67 -2.77 1.10 15.02
C GLY A 67 -2.45 1.25 16.51
N GLY A 68 -3.08 2.20 17.22
CA GLY A 68 -2.93 2.34 18.67
C GLY A 68 -3.70 1.26 19.45
N ASP A 69 -3.11 0.74 20.52
CA ASP A 69 -3.66 -0.32 21.41
C ASP A 69 -4.91 0.09 22.20
N LYS A 70 -5.53 1.23 21.90
CA LYS A 70 -6.75 1.68 22.58
C LYS A 70 -7.96 1.00 21.94
N GLU A 71 -8.51 0.02 22.65
CA GLU A 71 -9.70 -0.77 22.30
C GLU A 71 -9.52 -1.68 21.07
N VAL A 72 -8.75 -2.77 21.26
CA VAL A 72 -8.61 -3.85 20.27
C VAL A 72 -9.95 -4.57 20.05
N ILE A 73 -10.45 -4.55 18.81
CA ILE A 73 -11.66 -5.27 18.37
C ILE A 73 -11.30 -6.71 17.97
N MET A 74 -10.22 -6.89 17.21
CA MET A 74 -9.71 -8.20 16.80
C MET A 74 -8.20 -8.27 17.06
N PRO A 75 -7.73 -9.08 18.02
CA PRO A 75 -6.30 -9.23 18.26
C PRO A 75 -5.64 -9.97 17.10
N GLN A 76 -4.41 -9.58 16.79
CA GLN A 76 -3.60 -10.29 15.79
C GLN A 76 -2.74 -11.36 16.47
N THR A 77 -2.86 -12.60 16.00
CA THR A 77 -1.95 -13.69 16.34
C THR A 77 -1.50 -14.39 15.07
N TYR A 78 -0.25 -14.87 15.05
CA TYR A 78 0.37 -15.47 13.86
C TYR A 78 0.47 -16.99 13.96
N GLY A 79 0.43 -17.52 15.18
CA GLY A 79 0.51 -18.95 15.43
C GLY A 79 1.88 -19.55 15.06
N LYS A 80 1.85 -20.80 14.62
CA LYS A 80 2.98 -21.61 14.15
C LYS A 80 2.56 -22.36 12.88
N GLU A 81 3.30 -23.38 12.46
CA GLU A 81 3.04 -24.16 11.24
C GLU A 81 1.57 -24.52 10.97
N GLU A 82 0.81 -25.00 11.98
CA GLU A 82 -0.61 -25.33 11.77
C GLU A 82 -1.45 -24.09 11.37
N ALA A 83 -1.17 -22.93 11.95
CA ALA A 83 -1.82 -21.67 11.61
C ALA A 83 -1.35 -21.15 10.25
N TRP A 84 -0.05 -21.29 9.96
CA TRP A 84 0.55 -20.90 8.69
C TRP A 84 -0.02 -21.73 7.54
N GLU A 85 -0.24 -23.02 7.74
CA GLU A 85 -0.87 -23.92 6.77
C GLU A 85 -2.33 -23.52 6.50
N LYS A 86 -3.12 -23.26 7.54
CA LYS A 86 -4.52 -22.78 7.35
C LYS A 86 -4.58 -21.48 6.56
N HIS A 87 -3.64 -20.57 6.79
CA HIS A 87 -3.54 -19.34 6.02
C HIS A 87 -3.11 -19.63 4.59
N PHE A 88 -2.09 -20.47 4.39
CA PHE A 88 -1.62 -20.87 3.07
C PHE A 88 -2.73 -21.50 2.22
N GLU A 89 -3.49 -22.43 2.77
CA GLU A 89 -4.61 -23.11 2.10
C GLU A 89 -5.72 -22.13 1.68
N TYR A 90 -5.86 -21.00 2.37
CA TYR A 90 -6.70 -19.90 1.90
C TYR A 90 -6.04 -19.14 0.75
N LEU A 91 -4.78 -18.74 0.90
CA LEU A 91 -4.02 -17.94 -0.07
C LEU A 91 -3.82 -18.66 -1.41
N VAL A 92 -3.55 -19.97 -1.40
CA VAL A 92 -3.20 -20.74 -2.60
C VAL A 92 -4.35 -20.82 -3.62
N LYS A 93 -5.60 -20.68 -3.15
CA LYS A 93 -6.78 -20.54 -4.02
C LYS A 93 -6.67 -19.33 -4.93
N PHE A 94 -6.06 -18.25 -4.45
CA PHE A 94 -5.80 -17.04 -5.22
C PHE A 94 -4.50 -17.15 -6.01
N PHE A 95 -3.44 -17.73 -5.45
CA PHE A 95 -2.15 -17.86 -6.15
C PHE A 95 -2.26 -18.67 -7.43
N THR A 96 -3.17 -19.66 -7.46
CA THR A 96 -3.47 -20.49 -8.63
C THR A 96 -4.38 -19.81 -9.66
N ASP A 97 -4.93 -18.62 -9.37
CA ASP A 97 -5.63 -17.81 -10.37
C ASP A 97 -4.62 -17.24 -11.38
N ASP A 98 -4.93 -17.35 -12.67
CA ASP A 98 -4.07 -16.86 -13.75
C ASP A 98 -3.90 -15.33 -13.70
N ARG A 99 -4.87 -14.60 -13.14
CA ARG A 99 -4.81 -13.15 -12.96
C ARG A 99 -3.97 -12.75 -11.74
N TYR A 100 -3.57 -13.69 -10.88
CA TYR A 100 -2.74 -13.37 -9.72
C TYR A 100 -1.34 -12.96 -10.18
N ILE A 101 -0.87 -11.80 -9.73
CA ILE A 101 0.43 -11.24 -10.10
C ILE A 101 1.56 -12.12 -9.53
N LYS A 102 2.44 -12.55 -10.42
CA LYS A 102 3.59 -13.43 -10.13
C LYS A 102 4.86 -12.81 -10.68
N VAL A 103 5.96 -12.96 -9.95
CA VAL A 103 7.32 -12.59 -10.40
C VAL A 103 8.11 -13.88 -10.58
N GLU A 104 8.56 -14.18 -11.80
CA GLU A 104 9.27 -15.44 -12.11
C GLU A 104 8.51 -16.71 -11.64
N ASN A 105 7.18 -16.73 -11.84
CA ASN A 105 6.28 -17.78 -11.35
C ASN A 105 6.26 -17.95 -9.81
N LYS A 106 6.57 -16.89 -9.05
CA LYS A 106 6.35 -16.81 -7.60
C LYS A 106 5.20 -15.85 -7.32
N PRO A 107 4.10 -16.26 -6.66
CA PRO A 107 3.03 -15.33 -6.27
C PRO A 107 3.59 -14.20 -5.40
N MET A 108 3.30 -12.96 -5.80
CA MET A 108 3.66 -11.78 -5.01
C MET A 108 2.74 -11.64 -3.80
N PHE A 109 3.30 -11.45 -2.61
CA PHE A 109 2.53 -11.22 -1.40
C PHE A 109 3.19 -10.14 -0.55
N VAL A 110 2.44 -9.08 -0.24
CA VAL A 110 2.93 -7.94 0.54
C VAL A 110 2.61 -8.16 2.02
N LEU A 111 3.58 -7.86 2.88
CA LEU A 111 3.41 -7.89 4.33
C LEU A 111 3.48 -6.46 4.88
N TYR A 112 2.38 -5.98 5.46
CA TYR A 112 2.23 -4.59 5.89
C TYR A 112 3.19 -4.20 7.03
N ARG A 113 3.41 -5.09 8.00
CA ARG A 113 4.30 -4.83 9.15
C ARG A 113 4.99 -6.09 9.63
N THR A 114 6.07 -6.45 8.95
CA THR A 114 6.84 -7.68 9.21
C THR A 114 7.42 -7.74 10.61
N SER A 115 7.81 -6.60 11.19
CA SER A 115 8.29 -6.49 12.58
C SER A 115 7.31 -7.00 13.65
N ASN A 116 6.01 -7.10 13.36
CA ASN A 116 5.04 -7.64 14.31
C ASN A 116 4.92 -9.17 14.25
N ILE A 117 5.31 -9.79 13.14
CA ILE A 117 5.09 -11.22 12.90
C ILE A 117 6.16 -12.03 13.64
N THR A 118 5.74 -12.77 14.66
CA THR A 118 6.65 -13.66 15.40
C THR A 118 7.07 -14.83 14.50
N ASN A 119 8.38 -15.13 14.45
CA ASN A 119 8.96 -16.18 13.58
C ASN A 119 8.63 -15.99 12.08
N CYS A 120 8.60 -14.75 11.61
CA CYS A 120 8.25 -14.42 10.22
C CYS A 120 9.13 -15.14 9.18
N GLU A 121 10.44 -15.27 9.44
CA GLU A 121 11.38 -16.01 8.57
C GLU A 121 10.98 -17.47 8.38
N ASP A 122 10.60 -18.14 9.47
CA ASP A 122 10.18 -19.54 9.45
C ASP A 122 8.85 -19.68 8.72
N MET A 123 7.92 -18.76 8.95
CA MET A 123 6.63 -18.71 8.25
C MET A 123 6.81 -18.54 6.73
N ILE A 124 7.70 -17.63 6.31
CA ILE A 124 8.00 -17.42 4.88
C ILE A 124 8.68 -18.65 4.28
N ALA A 125 9.62 -19.27 5.00
CA ALA A 125 10.24 -20.52 4.54
C ALA A 125 9.22 -21.64 4.39
N TYR A 126 8.26 -21.73 5.29
CA TYR A 126 7.15 -22.67 5.23
C TYR A 126 6.29 -22.41 3.99
N TRP A 127 5.81 -21.19 3.78
CA TRP A 127 5.02 -20.83 2.60
C TRP A 127 5.79 -20.99 1.28
N ASP A 128 7.08 -20.68 1.25
CA ASP A 128 7.93 -20.90 0.07
C ASP A 128 7.98 -22.38 -0.32
N LYS A 129 8.17 -23.27 0.67
CA LYS A 129 8.12 -24.73 0.47
C LYS A 129 6.75 -25.16 -0.05
N ARG A 130 5.66 -24.69 0.57
CA ARG A 130 4.30 -25.06 0.17
C ARG A 130 3.97 -24.56 -1.25
N CYS A 131 4.37 -23.33 -1.61
CA CYS A 131 4.26 -22.83 -2.98
C CYS A 131 4.94 -23.75 -4.00
N LYS A 132 6.14 -24.26 -3.70
CA LYS A 132 6.86 -25.20 -4.57
C LYS A 132 6.13 -26.52 -4.78
N GLU A 133 5.48 -27.03 -3.73
CA GLU A 133 4.65 -28.25 -3.81
C GLU A 133 3.41 -28.05 -4.70
N TYR A 134 2.94 -26.82 -4.88
CA TYR A 134 1.87 -26.44 -5.81
C TYR A 134 2.36 -26.05 -7.22
N GLY A 135 3.65 -26.24 -7.53
CA GLY A 135 4.22 -25.96 -8.85
C GLY A 135 4.68 -24.53 -9.09
N PHE A 136 4.71 -23.68 -8.06
CA PHE A 136 5.33 -22.35 -8.13
C PHE A 136 6.84 -22.44 -7.90
N ASN A 137 7.59 -21.39 -8.26
CA ASN A 137 9.03 -21.33 -8.02
C ASN A 137 9.41 -20.90 -6.59
N GLY A 138 8.42 -20.85 -5.68
CA GLY A 138 8.52 -20.25 -4.35
C GLY A 138 7.47 -19.17 -4.14
N ILE A 139 7.64 -18.31 -3.15
CA ILE A 139 6.81 -17.12 -2.90
C ILE A 139 7.65 -15.84 -3.03
N TYR A 140 7.07 -14.75 -3.55
CA TYR A 140 7.74 -13.46 -3.67
C TYR A 140 7.20 -12.51 -2.60
N ILE A 141 7.95 -12.38 -1.50
CA ILE A 141 7.57 -11.55 -0.36
C ILE A 141 8.09 -10.13 -0.55
N VAL A 142 7.17 -9.17 -0.37
CA VAL A 142 7.45 -7.75 -0.34
C VAL A 142 7.17 -7.22 1.05
N GLU A 143 8.15 -6.59 1.68
CA GLU A 143 7.94 -5.88 2.95
C GLU A 143 7.44 -4.46 2.69
N GLU A 144 6.34 -4.05 3.29
CA GLU A 144 5.97 -2.64 3.28
C GLU A 144 6.84 -1.86 4.28
N VAL A 145 7.34 -0.70 3.85
CA VAL A 145 7.89 0.32 4.73
C VAL A 145 6.91 1.50 4.78
N ASN A 146 6.46 1.81 5.99
CA ASN A 146 5.37 2.76 6.27
C ASN A 146 5.69 3.57 7.55
N SER A 147 4.70 4.24 8.15
CA SER A 147 4.90 5.06 9.36
C SER A 147 5.42 4.30 10.58
N PHE A 148 5.15 3.00 10.67
CA PHE A 148 5.53 2.17 11.82
C PHE A 148 6.84 1.43 11.60
N GLN A 149 7.17 1.17 10.33
CA GLN A 149 8.33 0.39 9.92
C GLN A 149 9.14 1.15 8.87
N ASN A 150 10.24 1.78 9.31
CA ASN A 150 11.11 2.55 8.41
C ASN A 150 12.05 1.66 7.57
N ASN A 151 12.38 0.46 8.07
CA ASN A 151 13.37 -0.41 7.46
C ASN A 151 12.80 -1.82 7.26
N VAL A 152 13.30 -2.49 6.23
CA VAL A 152 13.10 -3.92 6.00
C VAL A 152 13.79 -4.73 7.10
N CYS A 153 13.24 -5.87 7.49
CA CYS A 153 13.80 -6.68 8.57
C CYS A 153 13.99 -8.16 8.25
N LEU A 154 13.58 -8.63 7.06
CA LEU A 154 13.60 -10.05 6.72
C LEU A 154 14.71 -10.42 5.73
N GLU A 155 15.49 -11.45 5.99
CA GLU A 155 16.47 -11.98 5.03
C GLU A 155 15.80 -12.68 3.84
N LYS A 156 14.69 -13.41 4.07
CA LYS A 156 14.01 -14.19 3.01
C LYS A 156 13.08 -13.39 2.10
N SER A 157 12.83 -12.10 2.37
CA SER A 157 12.00 -11.27 1.48
C SER A 157 12.80 -10.79 0.27
N GLN A 158 12.15 -10.68 -0.89
CA GLN A 158 12.81 -10.31 -2.15
C GLN A 158 12.77 -8.80 -2.40
N GLY A 159 11.71 -8.12 -1.95
CA GLY A 159 11.51 -6.70 -2.22
C GLY A 159 10.93 -5.93 -1.06
N TYR A 160 10.84 -4.62 -1.23
CA TYR A 160 10.15 -3.75 -0.30
C TYR A 160 9.37 -2.66 -1.00
N LEU A 161 8.21 -2.30 -0.45
CA LEU A 161 7.29 -1.31 -0.97
C LEU A 161 7.32 -0.05 -0.09
N GLU A 162 7.55 1.11 -0.68
CA GLU A 162 7.42 2.39 0.01
C GLU A 162 5.95 2.86 0.05
N PHE A 163 5.33 2.90 1.22
CA PHE A 163 3.95 3.35 1.35
C PHE A 163 3.86 4.88 1.41
N GLU A 164 3.79 5.51 0.24
CA GLU A 164 3.69 6.96 0.12
C GLU A 164 2.24 7.48 0.31
N PRO A 165 2.05 8.72 0.81
CA PRO A 165 3.09 9.68 1.24
C PRO A 165 3.59 9.43 2.67
N VAL A 166 2.94 8.51 3.41
CA VAL A 166 3.11 8.37 4.86
C VAL A 166 4.54 8.00 5.24
N TYR A 167 5.19 7.14 4.46
CA TYR A 167 6.60 6.84 4.65
C TYR A 167 7.46 8.12 4.63
N THR A 168 7.31 8.97 3.60
CA THR A 168 8.04 10.24 3.53
C THR A 168 7.75 11.15 4.70
N LEU A 169 6.47 11.30 5.07
CA LEU A 169 6.05 12.18 6.16
C LEU A 169 6.66 11.79 7.50
N CYS A 170 6.85 10.50 7.75
CA CYS A 170 7.37 9.98 9.01
C CYS A 170 8.90 9.89 9.04
N HIS A 171 9.54 9.64 7.90
CA HIS A 171 10.95 9.22 7.88
C HIS A 171 11.87 10.05 6.99
N ASP A 172 11.33 10.86 6.07
CA ASP A 172 12.14 11.49 5.02
C ASP A 172 11.74 12.94 4.68
N LEU A 173 11.21 13.68 5.66
CA LEU A 173 10.93 15.11 5.52
C LEU A 173 12.18 16.01 5.56
N GLY A 174 13.36 15.47 5.82
CA GLY A 174 14.61 16.24 5.98
C GLY A 174 14.58 17.22 7.16
N LEU A 175 15.65 18.01 7.32
CA LEU A 175 15.80 18.91 8.48
C LEU A 175 14.70 19.97 8.57
N ASN A 176 14.34 20.60 7.45
CA ASN A 176 13.33 21.66 7.41
C ASN A 176 11.91 21.13 7.71
N GLY A 177 11.54 19.98 7.12
CA GLY A 177 10.26 19.36 7.43
C GLY A 177 10.20 18.82 8.85
N ASN A 178 11.29 18.25 9.37
CA ASN A 178 11.39 17.83 10.77
C ASN A 178 11.24 19.01 11.75
N LEU A 179 11.79 20.18 11.41
CA LEU A 179 11.61 21.40 12.20
C LEU A 179 10.15 21.84 12.19
N ARG A 180 9.46 21.76 11.04
CA ARG A 180 8.02 22.05 10.93
C ARG A 180 7.16 21.11 11.77
N VAL A 181 7.47 19.81 11.81
CA VAL A 181 6.76 18.86 12.67
C VAL A 181 6.97 19.20 14.15
N LYS A 182 8.21 19.52 14.56
CA LYS A 182 8.52 19.95 15.92
C LYS A 182 7.81 21.24 16.32
N THR A 183 7.80 22.26 15.46
CA THR A 183 7.10 23.53 15.74
C THR A 183 5.59 23.32 15.84
N THR A 184 5.00 22.46 15.00
CA THR A 184 3.59 22.11 15.08
C THR A 184 3.26 21.40 16.40
N GLY A 185 4.13 20.47 16.86
CA GLY A 185 4.00 19.84 18.17
C GLY A 185 4.08 20.83 19.34
N LEU A 186 4.99 21.81 19.25
CA LEU A 186 5.11 22.92 20.21
C LEU A 186 3.86 23.80 20.22
N LEU A 187 3.33 24.17 19.06
CA LEU A 187 2.08 24.93 18.93
C LEU A 187 0.90 24.17 19.53
N LYS A 188 0.81 22.85 19.31
CA LYS A 188 -0.22 22.00 19.93
C LYS A 188 -0.11 22.02 21.45
N LYS A 189 1.11 21.93 22.01
CA LYS A 189 1.36 22.04 23.45
C LYS A 189 0.97 23.43 24.00
N LEU A 190 1.38 24.51 23.32
CA LEU A 190 1.04 25.89 23.67
C LEU A 190 -0.47 26.15 23.64
N ARG A 191 -1.18 25.53 22.69
CA ARG A 191 -2.64 25.58 22.59
C ARG A 191 -3.36 24.59 23.51
N LYS A 192 -2.71 24.10 24.58
CA LYS A 192 -3.26 23.12 25.53
C LYS A 192 -3.79 21.85 24.85
N ASN A 193 -3.03 21.30 23.91
CA ASN A 193 -3.40 20.15 23.09
C ASN A 193 -4.64 20.35 22.21
N LYS A 194 -5.09 21.59 21.97
CA LYS A 194 -6.10 21.85 20.93
C LYS A 194 -5.54 21.43 19.57
N ALA A 195 -6.35 20.68 18.86
CA ALA A 195 -6.03 20.09 17.58
C ALA A 195 -5.70 21.16 16.52
N VAL A 196 -4.67 20.90 15.71
CA VAL A 196 -4.19 21.77 14.64
C VAL A 196 -4.01 20.91 13.39
N ILE A 197 -4.70 21.28 12.31
CA ILE A 197 -4.58 20.59 11.03
C ILE A 197 -3.14 20.77 10.55
N GLN A 198 -2.51 19.65 10.23
CA GLN A 198 -1.17 19.63 9.68
C GLN A 198 -1.27 19.79 8.17
N LYS A 199 -0.65 20.83 7.65
CA LYS A 199 -0.64 21.12 6.21
C LYS A 199 0.72 20.79 5.64
N TYR A 200 0.78 20.17 4.47
CA TYR A 200 2.02 19.93 3.73
C TYR A 200 1.90 20.49 2.31
N ASP A 201 3.00 21.04 1.81
CA ASP A 201 3.06 21.46 0.42
C ASP A 201 3.31 20.22 -0.46
N TYR A 202 2.47 20.03 -1.48
CA TYR A 202 2.51 18.86 -2.35
C TYR A 202 3.86 18.72 -3.06
N ASP A 203 4.38 19.81 -3.62
CA ASP A 203 5.64 19.81 -4.37
C ASP A 203 6.83 19.48 -3.47
N TYR A 204 6.81 19.97 -2.22
CA TYR A 204 7.86 19.67 -1.25
C TYR A 204 7.98 18.18 -0.96
N VAL A 205 6.88 17.51 -0.66
CA VAL A 205 6.88 16.08 -0.31
C VAL A 205 7.25 15.24 -1.52
N TRP A 206 6.68 15.52 -2.69
CA TRP A 206 7.05 14.81 -3.91
C TRP A 206 8.52 14.99 -4.30
N LYS A 207 9.09 16.20 -4.12
CA LYS A 207 10.53 16.42 -4.30
C LYS A 207 11.36 15.54 -3.39
N ARG A 208 10.94 15.28 -2.14
CA ARG A 208 11.61 14.31 -1.26
C ARG A 208 11.54 12.90 -1.84
N ILE A 209 10.36 12.46 -2.27
CA ILE A 209 10.13 11.14 -2.87
C ILE A 209 11.04 10.90 -4.08
N ILE A 210 11.01 11.79 -5.07
CA ILE A 210 11.75 11.60 -6.34
C ILE A 210 13.26 11.83 -6.21
N THR A 211 13.74 12.48 -5.15
CA THR A 211 15.18 12.68 -4.91
C THR A 211 15.76 11.71 -3.88
N ARG A 212 14.93 10.85 -3.28
CA ARG A 212 15.38 9.86 -2.31
C ARG A 212 16.37 8.90 -2.95
N LYS A 213 17.53 8.74 -2.30
CA LYS A 213 18.49 7.68 -2.64
C LYS A 213 18.21 6.48 -1.76
N ARG A 214 18.18 5.30 -2.35
CA ARG A 214 18.08 4.03 -1.63
C ARG A 214 19.36 3.24 -1.81
N GLU A 215 19.87 2.72 -0.72
CA GLU A 215 20.85 1.65 -0.78
C GLU A 215 20.10 0.38 -1.16
N GLN A 216 20.55 -0.28 -2.23
CA GLN A 216 20.05 -1.60 -2.60
C GLN A 216 20.66 -2.60 -1.63
N ASN A 217 20.00 -2.83 -0.49
CA ASN A 217 20.41 -3.81 0.53
C ASN A 217 20.16 -5.25 0.06
N GLY A 218 20.49 -5.58 -1.19
CA GLY A 218 20.22 -6.86 -1.83
C GLY A 218 18.74 -7.12 -2.16
N LYS A 219 17.84 -6.14 -1.95
CA LYS A 219 16.40 -6.25 -2.20
C LYS A 219 15.92 -5.32 -3.30
N THR A 220 14.92 -5.77 -4.05
CA THR A 220 14.28 -4.98 -5.11
C THR A 220 13.40 -3.88 -4.50
N PRO A 221 13.67 -2.59 -4.77
CA PRO A 221 12.77 -1.52 -4.38
C PRO A 221 11.51 -1.53 -5.25
N ILE A 222 10.34 -1.46 -4.63
CA ILE A 222 9.05 -1.18 -5.28
C ILE A 222 8.65 0.23 -4.87
N LEU A 223 8.65 1.13 -5.86
CA LEU A 223 8.45 2.55 -5.60
C LEU A 223 6.98 2.86 -5.33
N GLY A 224 6.73 3.74 -4.35
CA GLY A 224 5.41 4.27 -4.06
C GLY A 224 5.13 5.59 -4.76
N ALA A 225 3.85 5.86 -5.00
CA ALA A 225 3.28 7.13 -5.46
C ALA A 225 1.95 7.37 -4.74
N PHE A 226 1.49 8.62 -4.73
CA PHE A 226 0.19 8.98 -4.16
C PHE A 226 -0.46 10.13 -4.92
N VAL A 227 -1.78 10.20 -4.89
CA VAL A 227 -2.55 11.21 -5.64
C VAL A 227 -2.64 12.51 -4.84
N ASP A 228 -3.22 12.43 -3.65
CA ASP A 228 -3.43 13.52 -2.70
C ASP A 228 -3.54 12.95 -1.28
N TRP A 229 -3.73 13.79 -0.27
CA TRP A 229 -4.05 13.34 1.08
C TRP A 229 -4.83 14.39 1.87
N ASP A 230 -6.02 14.02 2.33
CA ASP A 230 -6.83 14.75 3.29
C ASP A 230 -7.62 13.76 4.17
N ASN A 231 -7.14 13.55 5.40
CA ASN A 231 -7.85 12.70 6.37
C ASN A 231 -8.58 13.52 7.45
N THR A 232 -8.92 14.78 7.19
CA THR A 232 -9.66 15.62 8.14
C THR A 232 -11.10 15.15 8.35
N ALA A 233 -11.73 14.49 7.37
CA ALA A 233 -13.03 13.86 7.54
C ALA A 233 -13.01 12.82 8.69
N ARG A 234 -11.88 12.13 8.87
CA ARG A 234 -11.68 11.11 9.91
C ARG A 234 -11.07 11.66 11.20
N LYS A 235 -10.07 12.54 11.09
CA LYS A 235 -9.26 13.02 12.23
C LYS A 235 -9.66 14.41 12.71
N GLY A 236 -10.64 15.04 12.06
CA GLY A 236 -11.05 16.41 12.31
C GLY A 236 -9.85 17.36 12.28
N SER A 237 -9.76 18.20 13.29
CA SER A 237 -8.66 19.15 13.46
C SER A 237 -7.30 18.53 13.76
N ASN A 238 -7.17 17.20 13.91
CA ASN A 238 -5.88 16.51 13.99
C ASN A 238 -5.44 15.90 12.65
N GLY A 239 -6.19 16.15 11.57
CA GLY A 239 -5.89 15.62 10.24
C GLY A 239 -4.64 16.22 9.60
N ILE A 240 -4.21 15.55 8.54
CA ILE A 240 -3.17 15.98 7.62
C ILE A 240 -3.85 16.32 6.29
N VAL A 241 -3.44 17.43 5.68
CA VAL A 241 -3.93 17.91 4.38
C VAL A 241 -2.74 18.31 3.51
N PHE A 242 -2.76 17.91 2.25
CA PHE A 242 -1.83 18.41 1.24
C PHE A 242 -2.43 19.62 0.53
N GLU A 243 -1.60 20.65 0.35
CA GLU A 243 -1.98 21.87 -0.34
C GLU A 243 -1.33 21.91 -1.72
N ASN A 244 -2.02 22.55 -2.67
CA ASN A 244 -1.54 22.81 -4.03
C ASN A 244 -1.38 21.56 -4.91
N MET A 245 -2.09 20.47 -4.62
CA MET A 245 -2.24 19.32 -5.53
C MET A 245 -3.09 19.72 -6.75
N THR A 246 -2.61 19.36 -7.95
CA THR A 246 -3.40 19.39 -9.20
C THR A 246 -3.09 18.14 -10.03
N PRO A 247 -4.00 17.70 -10.93
CA PRO A 247 -3.74 16.58 -11.83
C PRO A 247 -2.45 16.73 -12.66
N GLU A 248 -2.10 17.94 -13.09
CA GLU A 248 -0.88 18.21 -13.86
C GLU A 248 0.39 17.97 -13.03
N LYS A 249 0.36 18.36 -11.75
CA LYS A 249 1.47 18.08 -10.83
C LYS A 249 1.58 16.60 -10.54
N PHE A 250 0.45 15.92 -10.32
CA PHE A 250 0.42 14.47 -10.15
C PHE A 250 1.03 13.77 -11.37
N GLN A 251 0.62 14.14 -12.60
CA GLN A 251 1.22 13.64 -13.84
C GLN A 251 2.72 13.86 -13.88
N PHE A 252 3.17 15.09 -13.61
CA PHE A 252 4.59 15.45 -13.63
C PHE A 252 5.41 14.58 -12.68
N TYR A 253 4.98 14.46 -11.42
CA TYR A 253 5.71 13.69 -10.42
C TYR A 253 5.63 12.19 -10.64
N LEU A 254 4.49 11.67 -11.09
CA LEU A 254 4.35 10.27 -11.47
C LEU A 254 5.28 9.93 -12.64
N THR A 255 5.40 10.79 -13.64
CA THR A 255 6.35 10.62 -14.76
C THR A 255 7.78 10.49 -14.21
N LYS A 256 8.19 11.37 -13.29
CA LYS A 256 9.49 11.29 -12.63
C LYS A 256 9.69 10.03 -11.80
N GLN A 257 8.65 9.55 -11.13
CA GLN A 257 8.73 8.31 -10.35
C GLN A 257 8.81 7.08 -11.27
N LEU A 258 8.13 7.09 -12.42
CA LEU A 258 8.22 6.05 -13.44
C LEU A 258 9.58 6.01 -14.14
N GLU A 259 10.22 7.17 -14.37
CA GLU A 259 11.62 7.25 -14.82
C GLU A 259 12.54 6.55 -13.82
N ARG A 260 12.35 6.79 -12.51
CA ARG A 260 13.14 6.14 -11.45
C ARG A 260 12.93 4.63 -11.34
N CYS A 261 11.73 4.12 -11.64
CA CYS A 261 11.54 2.66 -11.70
C CYS A 261 12.50 2.00 -12.68
N THR A 262 12.83 2.65 -13.80
CA THR A 262 13.84 2.15 -14.74
C THR A 262 15.24 2.16 -14.12
N GLU A 263 15.60 3.25 -13.43
CA GLU A 263 16.91 3.39 -12.76
C GLU A 263 17.11 2.36 -11.65
N THR A 264 16.05 2.02 -10.93
CA THR A 264 16.09 1.08 -9.81
C THR A 264 15.76 -0.36 -10.20
N SER A 265 15.54 -0.64 -11.50
CA SER A 265 15.08 -1.94 -12.01
C SER A 265 13.82 -2.45 -11.29
N SER A 266 12.94 -1.51 -10.94
CA SER A 266 11.66 -1.78 -10.31
C SER A 266 10.61 -2.07 -11.38
N GLU A 267 10.14 -3.32 -11.45
CA GLU A 267 9.10 -3.72 -12.40
C GLU A 267 7.71 -3.13 -12.06
N PHE A 268 7.51 -2.78 -10.78
CA PHE A 268 6.22 -2.32 -10.27
C PHE A 268 6.34 -0.94 -9.62
N LEU A 269 5.30 -0.14 -9.79
CA LEU A 269 5.07 1.08 -9.02
C LEU A 269 3.68 0.98 -8.41
N PHE A 270 3.58 1.23 -7.10
CA PHE A 270 2.31 1.17 -6.38
C PHE A 270 1.80 2.58 -6.15
N ILE A 271 0.52 2.81 -6.47
CA ILE A 271 -0.15 4.09 -6.25
C ILE A 271 -1.13 3.92 -5.09
N ASN A 272 -0.89 4.65 -4.01
CA ASN A 272 -1.83 4.79 -2.91
C ASN A 272 -2.83 5.91 -3.23
N ALA A 273 -4.12 5.66 -3.40
CA ALA A 273 -4.77 4.36 -3.60
C ALA A 273 -5.81 4.45 -4.73
N TRP A 274 -6.43 3.32 -5.06
CA TRP A 274 -7.58 3.32 -5.97
C TRP A 274 -8.78 4.06 -5.36
N ASN A 275 -9.17 3.74 -4.12
CA ASN A 275 -10.44 4.20 -3.52
C ASN A 275 -10.38 4.46 -2.01
N GLU A 276 -9.27 5.00 -1.47
CA GLU A 276 -9.17 5.38 -0.06
C GLU A 276 -9.76 6.78 0.17
N TRP A 277 -11.10 6.85 0.06
CA TRP A 277 -11.87 8.08 0.22
C TRP A 277 -11.75 8.72 1.61
N ALA A 278 -11.55 7.92 2.66
CA ALA A 278 -11.50 8.42 4.03
C ALA A 278 -10.23 9.22 4.33
N GLU A 279 -9.18 9.05 3.52
CA GLU A 279 -7.92 9.79 3.61
C GLU A 279 -7.67 10.70 2.40
N GLY A 280 -8.68 10.88 1.54
CA GLY A 280 -8.59 11.74 0.36
C GLY A 280 -7.59 11.25 -0.68
N THR A 281 -7.16 9.99 -0.61
CA THR A 281 -6.13 9.40 -1.47
C THR A 281 -6.76 8.36 -2.40
N TYR A 282 -7.36 8.82 -3.49
CA TYR A 282 -8.11 7.97 -4.41
C TYR A 282 -7.88 8.36 -5.87
N LEU A 283 -7.96 7.37 -6.75
CA LEU A 283 -7.94 7.51 -8.20
C LEU A 283 -9.34 7.43 -8.81
N GLU A 284 -10.32 6.89 -8.08
CA GLU A 284 -11.71 6.87 -8.55
C GLU A 284 -12.16 8.28 -8.95
N PRO A 285 -12.89 8.42 -10.07
CA PRO A 285 -13.36 9.71 -10.53
C PRO A 285 -14.27 10.38 -9.49
N ASP A 286 -14.09 11.68 -9.34
CA ASP A 286 -14.87 12.49 -8.42
C ASP A 286 -15.60 13.63 -9.14
N LYS A 287 -16.21 14.54 -8.36
CA LYS A 287 -16.87 15.72 -8.91
C LYS A 287 -15.94 16.91 -9.15
N LYS A 288 -14.71 16.88 -8.63
CA LYS A 288 -13.77 18.02 -8.63
C LYS A 288 -12.86 17.97 -9.84
N TYR A 289 -12.24 16.81 -10.08
CA TYR A 289 -11.29 16.54 -11.13
C TYR A 289 -11.81 15.50 -12.14
N GLY A 290 -12.93 14.84 -11.87
CA GLY A 290 -13.49 13.86 -12.80
C GLY A 290 -12.48 12.75 -13.08
N TYR A 291 -12.13 12.56 -14.35
CA TYR A 291 -11.15 11.56 -14.78
C TYR A 291 -9.70 12.08 -14.86
N ALA A 292 -9.44 13.34 -14.53
CA ALA A 292 -8.15 13.97 -14.81
C ALA A 292 -6.96 13.28 -14.12
N ASN A 293 -7.14 12.72 -12.91
CA ASN A 293 -6.08 11.95 -12.24
C ASN A 293 -5.78 10.61 -12.94
N LEU A 294 -6.79 9.97 -13.54
CA LEU A 294 -6.60 8.76 -14.34
C LEU A 294 -5.96 9.09 -15.71
N GLU A 295 -6.36 10.20 -16.32
CA GLU A 295 -5.72 10.73 -17.53
C GLU A 295 -4.24 11.06 -17.27
N ALA A 296 -3.93 11.64 -16.12
CA ALA A 296 -2.56 11.89 -15.68
C ALA A 296 -1.71 10.61 -15.63
N ILE A 297 -2.26 9.48 -15.17
CA ILE A 297 -1.56 8.18 -15.19
C ILE A 297 -1.24 7.76 -16.61
N LYS A 298 -2.27 7.73 -17.46
CA LYS A 298 -2.13 7.32 -18.87
C LYS A 298 -1.09 8.17 -19.60
N ASN A 299 -1.12 9.49 -19.39
CA ASN A 299 -0.17 10.42 -19.98
C ASN A 299 1.25 10.22 -19.42
N ALA A 300 1.40 9.99 -18.11
CA ALA A 300 2.70 9.75 -17.49
C ALA A 300 3.39 8.49 -18.06
N GLN A 301 2.61 7.44 -18.35
CA GLN A 301 3.12 6.21 -18.97
C GLN A 301 3.52 6.40 -20.44
N GLN A 302 2.85 7.27 -21.18
CA GLN A 302 3.16 7.56 -22.59
C GLN A 302 4.40 8.46 -22.75
N ASN A 303 4.74 9.23 -21.72
CA ASN A 303 5.88 10.16 -21.72
C ASN A 303 7.16 9.56 -21.10
N LYS A 304 7.15 8.27 -20.75
CA LYS A 304 8.30 7.51 -20.27
C LYS A 304 9.16 7.02 -21.43
#